data_AF-A0A937TPP8-F1
#
_entry.id   AF-A0A937TPP8-F1
#
_cell.length_a   1.000
_cell.length_b   1.000
_cell.length_c   1.000
_cell.angle_alpha   90.00
_cell.angle_beta   90.00
_cell.angle_gamma   90.00
#
_symmetry.space_group_name_H-M   'P 1'
#
loop_
_entity.id
_entity.type
_entity.pdbx_description
1 polymer ?
#
loop_
_entity_poly.entity_id
_entity_poly.type
_entity_poly.pdbx_seq_one_letter_code
_entity_poly.pdbx_strand_id
1 'polypeptide(L)'
;MKEEINYAFSNLENAFIKLKEGIDKAKDELEKDGVIQRFEFTFELFWKALKIFLQNSGIDTKTPKESLKEAFKIGWLKEEKTFLDMLEDRNKTAHIYDKATSEEIFKRIKNNYIQVIAEVLEELRKTQ
;
A
#
# COMPACT_ATOMS: atom_id res chain seq x y z
N MET A 1 7.69 17.92 11.17
CA MET A 1 8.17 16.53 11.31
C MET A 1 7.18 15.66 12.08
N LYS A 2 6.99 15.80 13.41
CA LYS A 2 6.06 14.90 14.14
C LYS A 2 4.59 15.00 13.67
N GLU A 3 4.09 16.21 13.44
CA GLU A 3 2.74 16.42 12.90
C GLU A 3 2.56 15.83 11.49
N GLU A 4 3.60 15.89 10.66
CA GLU A 4 3.60 15.38 9.29
C GLU A 4 3.58 13.86 9.25
N ILE A 5 4.34 13.20 10.14
CA ILE A 5 4.32 11.74 10.34
C ILE A 5 2.94 11.27 10.77
N ASN A 6 2.34 11.94 11.77
CA ASN A 6 1.02 11.60 12.28
C ASN A 6 -0.04 11.77 11.19
N TYR A 7 0.04 12.84 10.41
CA TYR A 7 -0.85 13.10 9.28
C TYR A 7 -0.71 12.04 8.18
N ALA A 8 0.52 11.70 7.79
CA ALA A 8 0.80 10.66 6.80
C ALA A 8 0.27 9.30 7.22
N PHE A 9 0.51 8.92 8.48
CA PHE A 9 0.01 7.68 9.05
C PHE A 9 -1.51 7.64 9.11
N SER A 10 -2.16 8.69 9.63
CA SER A 10 -3.62 8.76 9.73
C SER A 10 -4.29 8.64 8.36
N ASN A 11 -3.74 9.28 7.33
CA ASN A 11 -4.24 9.13 5.96
C ASN A 11 -4.10 7.71 5.42
N LEU A 12 -2.93 7.08 5.64
CA LEU A 12 -2.70 5.70 5.23
C LEU A 12 -3.65 4.73 5.97
N GLU A 13 -3.80 4.88 7.28
CA GLU A 13 -4.68 4.05 8.10
C GLU A 13 -6.14 4.16 7.66
N ASN A 14 -6.62 5.39 7.40
CA ASN A 14 -7.97 5.61 6.88
C ASN A 14 -8.17 4.99 5.48
N ALA A 15 -7.17 5.10 4.59
CA ALA A 15 -7.23 4.48 3.27
C ALA A 15 -7.25 2.95 3.37
N PHE A 16 -6.44 2.38 4.25
CA PHE A 16 -6.40 0.95 4.54
C PHE A 16 -7.73 0.41 5.07
N ILE A 17 -8.38 1.13 6.01
CA ILE A 17 -9.71 0.75 6.52
C ILE A 17 -10.72 0.70 5.37
N LYS A 18 -10.75 1.74 4.51
CA LYS A 18 -11.63 1.76 3.34
C LYS A 18 -11.33 0.63 2.36
N LEU A 19 -10.06 0.31 2.13
CA LEU A 19 -9.67 -0.81 1.27
C LEU A 19 -10.22 -2.13 1.84
N LYS A 20 -10.01 -2.38 3.14
CA LYS A 20 -10.50 -3.57 3.85
C LYS A 20 -12.03 -3.71 3.73
N GLU A 21 -12.77 -2.65 4.03
CA GLU A 21 -14.23 -2.64 3.87
C GLU A 21 -14.68 -2.94 2.45
N GLY A 22 -13.94 -2.47 1.45
CA GLY A 22 -14.24 -2.74 0.04
C GLY A 22 -14.08 -4.22 -0.28
N ILE A 23 -12.97 -4.82 0.16
CA ILE A 23 -12.67 -6.26 -0.02
C ILE A 23 -13.77 -7.14 0.56
N ASP A 24 -14.28 -6.78 1.75
CA ASP A 24 -15.31 -7.56 2.45
C ASP A 24 -16.70 -7.45 1.79
N LYS A 25 -16.97 -6.34 1.10
CA LYS A 25 -18.28 -6.06 0.48
C LYS A 25 -18.37 -6.47 -0.99
N ALA A 26 -17.25 -6.48 -1.72
CA ALA A 26 -17.24 -6.69 -3.16
C ALA A 26 -17.70 -8.10 -3.57
N LYS A 27 -18.70 -8.16 -4.45
CA LYS A 27 -19.32 -9.36 -5.00
C LYS A 27 -19.31 -9.35 -6.53
N ASP A 28 -19.65 -8.23 -7.13
CA ASP A 28 -19.68 -8.06 -8.59
C ASP A 28 -18.42 -7.40 -9.15
N GLU A 29 -18.36 -7.28 -10.48
CA GLU A 29 -17.22 -6.71 -11.20
C GLU A 29 -17.01 -5.23 -10.91
N LEU A 30 -18.08 -4.44 -10.83
CA LEU A 30 -18.00 -3.01 -10.54
C LEU A 30 -17.49 -2.76 -9.12
N GLU A 31 -17.93 -3.56 -8.16
CA GLU A 31 -17.44 -3.47 -6.78
C GLU A 31 -15.97 -3.88 -6.67
N LYS A 32 -15.52 -4.89 -7.43
CA LYS A 32 -14.11 -5.29 -7.50
C LYS A 32 -13.24 -4.20 -8.13
N ASP A 33 -13.70 -3.54 -9.19
CA ASP A 33 -13.02 -2.38 -9.77
C ASP A 33 -12.91 -1.25 -8.74
N GLY A 34 -13.96 -1.04 -7.94
CA GLY A 34 -13.93 -0.13 -6.80
C GLY A 34 -12.85 -0.49 -5.77
N VAL A 35 -12.63 -1.78 -5.50
CA VAL A 35 -11.54 -2.25 -4.62
C VAL A 35 -10.17 -2.01 -5.24
N ILE A 36 -10.01 -2.24 -6.55
CA ILE A 36 -8.76 -1.96 -7.27
C ILE A 36 -8.44 -0.47 -7.21
N GLN A 37 -9.44 0.40 -7.43
CA GLN A 37 -9.29 1.84 -7.29
C GLN A 37 -8.89 2.24 -5.86
N ARG A 38 -9.46 1.58 -4.84
CA ARG A 38 -9.06 1.77 -3.44
C ARG A 38 -7.64 1.35 -3.17
N PHE A 39 -7.21 0.25 -3.78
CA PHE A 39 -5.83 -0.20 -3.69
C PHE A 39 -4.86 0.82 -4.30
N GLU A 40 -5.17 1.41 -5.46
CA GLU A 40 -4.31 2.41 -6.09
C GLU A 40 -3.98 3.59 -5.17
N PHE A 41 -5.01 4.24 -4.61
CA PHE A 41 -4.78 5.38 -3.72
C PHE A 41 -4.20 4.95 -2.37
N THR A 42 -4.52 3.75 -1.90
CA THR A 42 -3.92 3.22 -0.66
C THR A 42 -2.44 2.96 -0.84
N PHE A 43 -2.04 2.38 -1.97
CA PHE A 43 -0.63 2.19 -2.34
C PHE A 43 0.09 3.53 -2.49
N GLU A 44 -0.56 4.51 -3.11
CA GLU A 44 -0.01 5.86 -3.27
C GLU A 44 0.29 6.53 -1.92
N LEU A 45 -0.65 6.42 -0.97
CA LEU A 45 -0.46 6.91 0.40
C LEU A 45 0.59 6.08 1.15
N PHE A 46 0.65 4.77 0.90
CA PHE A 46 1.57 3.85 1.55
C PHE A 46 3.02 4.22 1.28
N TRP A 47 3.42 4.34 0.00
CA TRP A 47 4.82 4.66 -0.31
C TRP A 47 5.18 6.10 0.10
N LYS A 48 4.22 7.04 0.07
CA LYS A 48 4.40 8.40 0.57
C LYS A 48 4.60 8.45 2.08
N ALA A 49 3.85 7.66 2.83
CA ALA A 49 4.05 7.52 4.27
C ALA A 49 5.43 6.94 4.56
N LEU A 50 5.82 5.85 3.89
CA LEU A 50 7.18 5.29 4.02
C LEU A 50 8.25 6.34 3.75
N LYS A 51 8.11 7.15 2.70
CA LYS A 51 9.03 8.25 2.42
C LYS A 51 9.14 9.23 3.59
N ILE A 52 8.02 9.69 4.15
CA ILE A 52 8.01 10.64 5.27
C ILE A 52 8.67 10.04 6.52
N PHE A 53 8.36 8.79 6.83
CA PHE A 53 8.98 8.08 7.96
C PHE A 53 10.49 7.88 7.74
N LEU A 54 10.91 7.46 6.54
CA LEU A 54 12.32 7.32 6.16
C LEU A 54 13.06 8.65 6.28
N GLN A 55 12.46 9.74 5.81
CA GLN A 55 13.03 11.09 5.91
C GLN A 55 13.24 11.51 7.36
N ASN A 56 12.30 11.18 8.26
CA ASN A 56 12.47 11.40 9.69
C ASN A 56 13.59 10.56 10.31
N SER A 57 13.91 9.40 9.73
CA SER A 57 15.07 8.58 10.07
C SER A 57 16.37 9.01 9.36
N GLY A 58 16.36 10.13 8.62
CA GLY A 58 17.53 10.65 7.90
C GLY A 58 17.79 10.01 6.54
N ILE A 59 16.84 9.25 6.00
CA ILE A 59 16.94 8.58 4.70
C ILE A 59 16.01 9.26 3.69
N ASP A 60 16.58 9.92 2.68
CA ASP A 60 15.79 10.53 1.61
C ASP A 60 15.54 9.55 0.46
N THR A 61 14.28 9.43 0.03
CA THR A 61 13.87 8.60 -1.11
C THR A 61 12.97 9.40 -2.05
N LYS A 62 13.10 9.16 -3.36
CA LYS A 62 12.43 9.96 -4.39
C LYS A 62 11.35 9.18 -5.13
N THR A 63 11.46 7.86 -5.17
CA THR A 63 10.54 7.00 -5.91
C THR A 63 9.88 5.95 -5.02
N PRO A 64 8.71 5.40 -5.39
CA PRO A 64 8.08 4.31 -4.65
C PRO A 64 9.03 3.11 -4.46
N LYS A 65 9.77 2.75 -5.52
CA LYS A 65 10.72 1.64 -5.49
C LYS A 65 11.87 1.87 -4.51
N GLU A 66 12.39 3.08 -4.44
CA GLU A 66 13.42 3.44 -3.44
C GLU A 66 12.87 3.38 -2.03
N SER A 67 11.69 3.96 -1.77
CA SER A 67 11.05 3.93 -0.45
C SER A 67 10.80 2.50 0.04
N LEU A 68 10.35 1.61 -0.85
CA LEU A 68 10.17 0.19 -0.52
C LEU A 68 11.50 -0.49 -0.17
N LYS A 69 12.55 -0.27 -0.98
CA LYS A 69 13.86 -0.87 -0.76
C LYS A 69 14.51 -0.42 0.54
N GLU A 70 14.46 0.88 0.84
CA GLU A 70 15.04 1.40 2.08
C GLU A 70 14.23 0.95 3.31
N ALA A 71 12.90 0.97 3.24
CA ALA A 71 12.04 0.47 4.31
C ALA A 71 12.28 -1.03 4.60
N PHE A 72 12.56 -1.83 3.57
CA PHE A 72 12.99 -3.23 3.74
C PHE A 72 14.35 -3.33 4.43
N LYS A 73 15.36 -2.56 3.99
CA LYS A 73 16.71 -2.59 4.59
C LYS A 73 16.73 -2.25 6.08
N ILE A 74 15.88 -1.33 6.51
CA ILE A 74 15.78 -0.93 7.93
C ILE A 74 14.81 -1.80 8.75
N GLY A 75 14.21 -2.83 8.13
CA GLY A 75 13.40 -3.83 8.81
C GLY A 75 11.92 -3.49 9.02
N TRP A 76 11.40 -2.42 8.40
CA TRP A 76 9.96 -2.11 8.44
C TRP A 76 9.14 -3.01 7.52
N LEU A 77 9.73 -3.48 6.43
CA LEU A 77 9.13 -4.44 5.52
C LEU A 77 9.79 -5.81 5.72
N LYS A 78 9.01 -6.88 5.85
CA LYS A 78 9.53 -8.25 6.03
C LYS A 78 9.74 -9.00 4.73
N GLU A 79 8.99 -8.67 3.68
CA GLU A 79 9.00 -9.39 2.40
C GLU A 79 9.18 -8.43 1.22
N GLU A 80 10.41 -8.20 0.77
CA GLU A 80 10.69 -7.27 -0.35
C GLU A 80 9.90 -7.62 -1.62
N LYS A 81 9.84 -8.91 -1.97
CA LYS A 81 9.17 -9.38 -3.19
C LYS A 81 7.69 -8.99 -3.22
N THR A 82 6.97 -9.17 -2.12
CA THR A 82 5.53 -8.89 -2.05
C THR A 82 5.24 -7.41 -2.29
N PHE A 83 6.09 -6.50 -1.79
CA PHE A 83 5.93 -5.06 -2.04
C PHE A 83 6.33 -4.65 -3.47
N LEU A 84 7.29 -5.33 -4.09
CA LEU A 84 7.60 -5.12 -5.50
C LEU A 84 6.47 -5.62 -6.40
N ASP A 85 5.86 -6.76 -6.08
CA ASP A 85 4.68 -7.27 -6.78
C ASP A 85 3.49 -6.28 -6.65
N MET A 86 3.30 -5.67 -5.47
CA MET A 86 2.31 -4.60 -5.27
C MET A 86 2.56 -3.39 -6.17
N LEU A 87 3.82 -2.95 -6.29
CA LEU A 87 4.19 -1.83 -7.14
C LEU A 87 3.91 -2.15 -8.62
N GLU A 88 4.25 -3.36 -9.05
CA GLU A 88 3.97 -3.82 -10.42
C GLU A 88 2.47 -3.87 -10.70
N ASP A 89 1.67 -4.41 -9.78
CA ASP A 89 0.23 -4.46 -9.93
C ASP A 89 -0.38 -3.06 -10.00
N ARG A 90 0.03 -2.14 -9.12
CA ARG A 90 -0.42 -0.73 -9.18
C ARG A 90 -0.03 -0.05 -10.49
N ASN A 91 1.06 -0.45 -11.13
CA ASN A 91 1.40 0.08 -12.46
C ASN A 91 0.51 -0.51 -13.57
N LYS A 92 0.03 -1.76 -13.38
CA LYS A 92 -0.87 -2.43 -14.33
C LYS A 92 -2.32 -1.93 -14.23
N THR A 93 -2.76 -1.45 -13.06
CA THR A 93 -4.15 -0.98 -12.88
C THR A 93 -4.51 0.19 -13.81
N ALA A 94 -3.55 1.07 -14.15
CA ALA A 94 -3.75 2.15 -15.11
C ALA A 94 -4.04 1.68 -16.55
N HIS A 95 -3.80 0.40 -16.85
CA HIS A 95 -3.99 -0.22 -18.15
C HIS A 95 -4.94 -1.42 -18.09
N ILE A 96 -5.73 -1.53 -17.02
CA ILE A 96 -6.64 -2.65 -16.79
C ILE A 96 -7.87 -2.50 -17.70
N TYR A 97 -7.80 -3.15 -18.86
CA TYR A 97 -8.95 -3.39 -19.74
C TYR A 97 -9.29 -4.90 -19.82
N ASP A 98 -8.45 -5.73 -19.20
CA ASP A 98 -8.57 -7.18 -19.20
C ASP A 98 -9.14 -7.68 -17.87
N LYS A 99 -10.31 -8.34 -17.95
CA LYS A 99 -11.03 -8.90 -16.80
C LYS A 99 -10.21 -9.95 -16.05
N ALA A 100 -9.39 -10.74 -16.75
CA ALA A 100 -8.56 -11.74 -16.08
C ALA A 100 -7.52 -11.07 -15.19
N THR A 101 -6.87 -10.02 -15.70
CA THR A 101 -5.93 -9.19 -14.94
C THR A 101 -6.58 -8.50 -13.74
N SER A 102 -7.78 -7.92 -13.89
CA SER A 102 -8.53 -7.32 -12.77
C SER A 102 -8.84 -8.34 -11.67
N GLU A 103 -9.32 -9.53 -12.04
CA GLU A 103 -9.65 -10.59 -11.09
C GLU A 103 -8.42 -11.08 -10.33
N GLU A 104 -7.28 -11.20 -11.01
CA GLU A 104 -6.02 -11.57 -10.38
C GLU A 104 -5.52 -10.52 -9.39
N ILE A 105 -5.53 -9.24 -9.78
CA ILE A 105 -5.12 -8.14 -8.91
C ILE A 105 -6.04 -8.07 -7.69
N PHE A 106 -7.36 -8.18 -7.87
CA PHE A 106 -8.31 -8.24 -6.77
C PHE A 106 -7.99 -9.39 -5.79
N LYS A 107 -7.69 -10.59 -6.30
CA LYS A 107 -7.30 -11.74 -5.46
C LYS A 107 -6.01 -11.46 -4.69
N ARG A 108 -4.99 -10.89 -5.32
CA ARG A 108 -3.73 -10.53 -4.65
C ARG A 108 -3.93 -9.44 -3.58
N ILE A 109 -4.77 -8.44 -3.86
CA ILE A 109 -5.17 -7.43 -2.87
C ILE A 109 -5.79 -8.10 -1.64
N LYS A 110 -6.78 -8.95 -1.87
CA LYS A 110 -7.55 -9.62 -0.81
C LYS A 110 -6.73 -10.62 0.01
N ASN A 111 -5.88 -11.40 -0.63
CA ASN A 111 -5.22 -12.54 0.00
C ASN A 111 -3.79 -12.25 0.48
N ASN A 112 -3.14 -11.21 -0.07
CA ASN A 112 -1.72 -10.93 0.20
C ASN A 112 -1.52 -9.49 0.65
N TYR A 113 -1.94 -8.51 -0.16
CA TYR A 113 -1.54 -7.11 0.05
C TYR A 113 -2.18 -6.50 1.30
N ILE A 114 -3.43 -6.86 1.61
CA ILE A 114 -4.10 -6.37 2.82
C ILE A 114 -3.35 -6.79 4.09
N GLN A 115 -2.78 -8.00 4.13
CA GLN A 115 -2.05 -8.48 5.30
C GLN A 115 -0.74 -7.71 5.47
N VAL A 116 0.07 -7.61 4.41
CA VAL A 116 1.38 -6.95 4.52
C VAL A 116 1.26 -5.45 4.79
N ILE A 117 0.22 -4.77 4.27
CA ILE A 117 -0.04 -3.35 4.63
C ILE A 117 -0.40 -3.24 6.12
N ALA A 118 -1.19 -4.16 6.65
CA ALA A 118 -1.55 -4.17 8.07
C ALA A 118 -0.32 -4.34 8.96
N GLU A 119 0.59 -5.26 8.62
CA GLU A 119 1.82 -5.47 9.37
C GLU A 119 2.70 -4.22 9.39
N VAL A 120 2.84 -3.53 8.25
CA VAL A 120 3.62 -2.29 8.17
C VAL A 120 2.97 -1.17 8.96
N LEU A 121 1.63 -1.04 8.94
CA LEU A 121 0.93 -0.08 9.77
C LEU A 121 1.23 -0.28 11.27
N GLU A 122 1.28 -1.53 11.73
CA GLU A 122 1.67 -1.82 13.11
C GLU A 122 3.14 -1.46 13.40
N GLU A 123 4.07 -1.70 12.48
CA GLU A 123 5.47 -1.28 12.65
C GLU A 123 5.63 0.25 12.65
N LEU A 124 4.93 0.96 11.75
CA LEU A 124 4.98 2.41 11.68
C LEU A 124 4.35 3.04 12.93
N ARG A 125 3.29 2.45 13.50
CA ARG A 125 2.67 2.93 14.74
C ARG A 125 3.64 2.92 15.93
N LYS A 126 4.52 1.92 16.02
CA LYS A 126 5.56 1.84 17.07
C LYS A 126 6.64 2.92 16.94
N THR A 127 6.78 3.50 15.74
CA THR A 127 7.87 4.41 15.37
C THR A 127 7.44 5.89 15.42
N GLN A 128 6.21 6.18 15.87
CA GLN A 128 5.65 7.53 16.05
C GLN A 128 6.04 8.24 17.36
#